data_AF-T0S6D1-F1
#
_entry.id   AF-T0S6D1-F1
#
_cell.length_a   1.000
_cell.length_b   1.000
_cell.length_c   1.000
_cell.angle_alpha   90.00
_cell.angle_beta   90.00
_cell.angle_gamma   90.00
#
_symmetry.space_group_name_H-M   'P 1'
#
loop_
_entity.id
_entity.type
_entity.pdbx_description
1 polymer ?
#
loop_
_entity_poly.entity_id
_entity_poly.type
_entity_poly.pdbx_seq_one_letter_code
_entity_poly.pdbx_strand_id
1 'polypeptide(L)'
;MTGMTSSTTAAPLAASAGRSFMAAAATPNDESEGEDEDEYVNRLARRWSCNAIRLKIQQFLATKVLTQTAFLKEIRSNANSYQRFMKQTGVSGGSGNQTYWNSLPFFDDLAKKDKKAKADAKAAAKKAGAKRKADTTADVAPRAKKGSNRLAEIDAVELDDDAPVYDDCDVVRDHLQQFFLAKEASQVNFAKHLGFSITPLRNFLMKKGRREGSGSAVYGAAYRFFEKRRLLDGVPKSAKRLKIEKTLPEGYPLRKDPTHYILLPGEEVPVLPY
;
A
#
# COMPACT_ATOMS: atom_id res chain seq x y z
N MET A 1 4.85 50.62 68.38
CA MET A 1 5.46 49.98 67.19
C MET A 1 4.49 48.89 66.74
N THR A 2 3.35 49.13 66.10
CA THR A 2 2.92 50.11 65.05
C THR A 2 3.62 49.97 63.71
N GLY A 3 2.81 49.84 62.63
CA GLY A 3 3.18 49.41 61.25
C GLY A 3 2.28 48.21 60.84
N MET A 4 1.13 48.30 60.14
CA MET A 4 0.70 49.22 59.06
C MET A 4 1.60 49.03 57.81
N THR A 5 1.13 48.72 56.59
CA THR A 5 -0.16 48.97 55.89
C THR A 5 -0.42 48.00 54.72
N SER A 6 -1.70 47.86 54.29
CA SER A 6 -2.24 47.84 52.89
C SER A 6 -1.52 47.10 51.74
N SER A 7 -2.13 46.61 50.66
CA SER A 7 -3.51 46.37 50.17
C SER A 7 -3.36 46.19 48.65
N THR A 8 -4.03 45.24 48.01
CA THR A 8 -4.62 45.43 46.66
C THR A 8 -5.70 44.38 46.42
N THR A 9 -6.91 44.87 46.18
CA THR A 9 -8.12 44.11 45.86
C THR A 9 -8.26 43.86 44.36
N ALA A 10 -8.81 42.71 43.98
CA ALA A 10 -9.74 42.59 42.86
C ALA A 10 -10.65 41.37 43.05
N ALA A 11 -11.96 41.56 42.88
CA ALA A 11 -12.99 40.52 42.98
C ALA A 11 -13.63 40.27 41.58
N PRO A 12 -14.85 39.71 41.45
CA PRO A 12 -15.03 38.28 41.15
C PRO A 12 -15.72 38.01 39.80
N LEU A 13 -15.68 36.76 39.32
CA LEU A 13 -16.45 36.34 38.13
C LEU A 13 -17.55 35.31 38.45
N ALA A 14 -18.77 35.84 38.46
CA ALA A 14 -20.05 35.26 38.02
C ALA A 14 -20.25 33.73 37.95
N ALA A 15 -20.93 33.22 38.98
CA ALA A 15 -22.17 32.43 38.96
C ALA A 15 -22.69 31.75 37.66
N SER A 16 -23.15 30.50 37.88
CA SER A 16 -24.27 29.80 37.20
C SER A 16 -24.03 29.29 35.75
N ALA A 17 -24.73 28.26 35.26
CA ALA A 17 -25.86 27.53 35.84
C ALA A 17 -25.78 26.01 35.56
N GLY A 18 -26.28 25.20 36.49
CA GLY A 18 -26.63 23.81 36.17
C GLY A 18 -27.90 23.77 35.32
N ARG A 19 -27.98 22.82 34.38
CA ARG A 19 -29.23 22.45 33.70
C ARG A 19 -29.39 20.95 33.70
N SER A 20 -30.24 20.48 34.61
CA SER A 20 -30.89 19.18 34.51
C SER A 20 -31.70 19.10 33.22
N PHE A 21 -31.76 17.93 32.58
CA PHE A 21 -32.81 17.64 31.61
C PHE A 21 -33.31 16.21 31.80
N MET A 22 -34.55 16.09 32.25
CA MET A 22 -35.33 14.87 32.36
C MET A 22 -36.77 15.26 32.01
N ALA A 23 -37.22 14.85 30.83
CA ALA A 23 -38.63 14.70 30.47
C ALA A 23 -38.73 14.00 29.11
N ALA A 24 -39.54 12.94 29.04
CA ALA A 24 -39.84 12.23 27.80
C ALA A 24 -41.02 12.87 27.06
N ALA A 25 -41.05 12.71 25.74
CA ALA A 25 -42.24 12.90 24.92
C ALA A 25 -42.21 11.93 23.72
N ALA A 26 -43.30 11.20 23.47
CA ALA A 26 -43.55 10.48 22.22
C ALA A 26 -44.36 11.40 21.27
N THR A 27 -44.56 11.16 19.97
CA THR A 27 -44.43 9.98 19.07
C THR A 27 -44.02 10.54 17.66
N PRO A 28 -43.76 9.78 16.57
CA PRO A 28 -44.16 8.39 16.25
C PRO A 28 -43.05 7.50 15.63
N ASN A 29 -43.42 6.25 15.32
CA ASN A 29 -42.56 5.20 14.76
C ASN A 29 -41.82 5.61 13.48
N ASP A 30 -40.50 5.44 13.47
CA ASP A 30 -39.70 5.15 12.29
C ASP A 30 -38.91 3.87 12.60
N GLU A 31 -39.28 2.75 11.96
CA GLU A 31 -38.74 1.41 12.25
C GLU A 31 -37.39 1.20 11.56
N SER A 32 -36.41 2.01 11.95
CA SER A 32 -35.00 1.70 11.72
C SER A 32 -34.55 0.67 12.76
N GLU A 33 -34.46 -0.61 12.37
CA GLU A 33 -33.86 -1.69 13.17
C GLU A 33 -32.45 -1.29 13.66
N GLY A 34 -32.38 -0.75 14.88
CA GLY A 34 -31.13 -0.46 15.55
C GLY A 34 -30.53 -1.76 16.04
N GLU A 35 -29.39 -2.18 15.47
CA GLU A 35 -28.59 -3.27 16.04
C GLU A 35 -28.32 -2.95 17.52
N ASP A 36 -28.84 -3.77 18.44
CA ASP A 36 -28.61 -3.60 19.88
C ASP A 36 -27.11 -3.44 20.15
N GLU A 37 -26.72 -2.52 21.04
CA GLU A 37 -25.29 -2.23 21.28
C GLU A 37 -24.50 -3.50 21.64
N ASP A 38 -25.14 -4.42 22.37
CA ASP A 38 -24.61 -5.74 22.71
C ASP A 38 -24.47 -6.66 21.48
N GLU A 39 -25.41 -6.67 20.53
CA GLU A 39 -25.29 -7.47 19.30
C GLU A 39 -24.20 -6.90 18.38
N TYR A 40 -24.14 -5.58 18.22
CA TYR A 40 -23.08 -4.88 17.51
C TYR A 40 -21.70 -5.29 18.05
N VAL A 41 -21.51 -5.17 19.37
CA VAL A 41 -20.24 -5.51 20.04
C VAL A 41 -19.94 -7.01 19.95
N ASN A 42 -20.94 -7.89 20.08
CA ASN A 42 -20.77 -9.34 19.90
C ASN A 42 -20.35 -9.73 18.47
N ARG A 43 -20.90 -9.08 17.44
CA ARG A 43 -20.46 -9.25 16.04
C ARG A 43 -19.00 -8.84 15.87
N LEU A 44 -18.57 -7.76 16.51
CA LEU A 44 -17.17 -7.32 16.49
C LEU A 44 -16.25 -8.32 17.22
N ALA A 45 -16.70 -8.92 18.33
CA ALA A 45 -15.96 -9.95 19.06
C ALA A 45 -15.77 -11.25 18.25
N ARG A 46 -16.78 -11.67 17.46
CA ARG A 46 -16.64 -12.77 16.50
C ARG A 46 -15.57 -12.49 15.43
N ARG A 47 -15.36 -11.22 15.08
CA ARG A 47 -14.38 -10.79 14.07
C ARG A 47 -12.97 -10.62 14.63
N TRP A 48 -12.79 -10.26 15.90
CA TRP A 48 -11.48 -9.97 16.52
C TRP A 48 -11.31 -10.63 17.89
N SER A 49 -10.42 -11.61 17.97
CA SER A 49 -10.04 -12.26 19.23
C SER A 49 -9.27 -11.34 20.18
N CYS A 50 -9.24 -11.69 21.47
CA CYS A 50 -8.50 -10.94 22.50
C CYS A 50 -7.02 -10.74 22.14
N ASN A 51 -6.39 -11.77 21.54
CA ASN A 51 -5.00 -11.67 21.07
C ASN A 51 -4.83 -10.66 19.93
N ALA A 52 -5.76 -10.63 18.97
CA ALA A 52 -5.72 -9.66 17.87
C ALA A 52 -5.88 -8.22 18.37
N ILE A 53 -6.73 -8.02 19.39
CA ILE A 53 -6.93 -6.72 20.03
C ILE A 53 -5.70 -6.27 20.82
N ARG A 54 -5.03 -7.14 21.60
CA ARG A 54 -3.76 -6.79 22.27
C ARG A 54 -2.72 -6.29 21.27
N LEU A 55 -2.52 -6.99 20.15
CA LEU A 55 -1.58 -6.60 19.10
C LEU A 55 -1.95 -5.25 18.47
N LYS A 56 -3.24 -5.01 18.18
CA LYS A 56 -3.71 -3.72 17.68
C LYS A 56 -3.44 -2.57 18.64
N ILE A 57 -3.63 -2.77 19.95
CA ILE A 57 -3.34 -1.71 20.93
C ILE A 57 -1.84 -1.44 21.01
N GLN A 58 -0.98 -2.48 20.98
CA GLN A 58 0.47 -2.27 20.92
C GLN A 58 0.88 -1.49 19.67
N GLN A 59 0.37 -1.87 18.49
CA GLN A 59 0.63 -1.18 17.23
C GLN A 59 0.14 0.28 17.26
N PHE A 60 -1.05 0.52 17.79
CA PHE A 60 -1.62 1.86 17.91
C PHE A 60 -0.77 2.75 18.83
N LEU A 61 -0.40 2.27 20.02
CA LEU A 61 0.44 3.03 20.95
C LEU A 61 1.88 3.22 20.41
N ALA A 62 2.40 2.27 19.61
CA ALA A 62 3.70 2.42 18.95
C ALA A 62 3.73 3.57 17.93
N THR A 63 2.59 3.98 17.35
CA THR A 63 2.52 5.17 16.49
C THR A 63 2.74 6.48 17.25
N LYS A 64 2.64 6.47 18.59
CA LYS A 64 2.71 7.64 19.49
C LYS A 64 1.70 8.76 19.19
N VAL A 65 0.68 8.52 18.35
CA VAL A 65 -0.36 9.50 18.01
C VAL A 65 -1.25 9.84 19.22
N LEU A 66 -1.52 8.86 20.08
CA LEU A 66 -2.12 9.06 21.40
C LEU A 66 -1.25 8.42 22.48
N THR A 67 -1.24 9.04 23.67
CA THR A 67 -0.66 8.42 24.86
C THR A 67 -1.57 7.30 25.37
N GLN A 68 -0.99 6.34 26.10
CA GLN A 68 -1.76 5.28 26.76
C GLN A 68 -2.89 5.85 27.64
N THR A 69 -2.63 6.92 28.38
CA THR A 69 -3.61 7.56 29.26
C THR A 69 -4.74 8.27 28.49
N ALA A 70 -4.47 8.83 27.31
CA ALA A 70 -5.50 9.39 26.44
C ALA A 70 -6.38 8.28 25.81
N PHE A 71 -5.75 7.22 25.30
CA PHE A 71 -6.46 6.05 24.75
C PHE A 71 -7.40 5.41 25.78
N LEU A 72 -6.94 5.23 27.03
CA LEU A 72 -7.75 4.64 28.10
C LEU A 72 -8.98 5.50 28.49
N LYS A 73 -8.86 6.84 28.42
CA LYS A 73 -9.99 7.76 28.62
C LYS A 73 -11.03 7.59 27.50
N GLU A 74 -10.58 7.53 26.24
CA GLU A 74 -11.45 7.37 25.07
C GLU A 74 -12.27 6.08 25.15
N ILE A 75 -11.63 4.94 25.45
CA ILE A 75 -12.31 3.65 25.62
C ILE A 75 -12.99 3.48 26.99
N ARG A 76 -13.06 4.53 27.82
CA ARG A 76 -13.64 4.52 29.18
C ARG A 76 -13.17 3.31 30.03
N SER A 77 -11.88 2.96 29.94
CA SER A 77 -11.31 1.79 30.61
C SER A 77 -10.20 2.20 31.59
N ASN A 78 -10.07 1.49 32.71
CA ASN A 78 -9.10 1.85 33.74
C ASN A 78 -7.72 1.21 33.47
N ALA A 79 -6.66 1.82 34.02
CA ALA A 79 -5.28 1.37 33.80
C ALA A 79 -5.01 -0.04 34.36
N ASN A 80 -5.63 -0.44 35.46
CA ASN A 80 -5.43 -1.76 36.07
C ASN A 80 -6.03 -2.88 35.21
N SER A 81 -7.23 -2.67 34.66
CA SER A 81 -7.88 -3.57 33.69
C SER A 81 -7.03 -3.70 32.43
N TYR A 82 -6.49 -2.59 31.92
CA TYR A 82 -5.57 -2.62 30.77
C TYR A 82 -4.31 -3.43 31.05
N GLN A 83 -3.60 -3.17 32.15
CA GLN A 83 -2.36 -3.91 32.46
C GLN A 83 -2.63 -5.41 32.66
N ARG A 84 -3.76 -5.76 33.30
CA ARG A 84 -4.21 -7.15 33.42
C ARG A 84 -4.53 -7.77 32.06
N PHE A 85 -5.19 -7.04 31.16
CA PHE A 85 -5.51 -7.50 29.80
C PHE A 85 -4.24 -7.77 28.99
N MET A 86 -3.28 -6.85 29.00
CA MET A 86 -2.04 -6.95 28.24
C MET A 86 -1.11 -8.07 28.75
N LYS A 87 -1.19 -8.43 30.04
CA LYS A 87 -0.45 -9.56 30.64
C LYS A 87 -1.06 -10.92 30.29
N GLN A 88 -2.33 -10.99 29.88
CA GLN A 88 -2.99 -12.26 29.53
C GLN A 88 -2.53 -12.78 28.17
N THR A 89 -2.50 -14.10 28.03
CA THR A 89 -2.07 -14.82 26.81
C THR A 89 -3.18 -15.74 26.30
N GLY A 90 -3.01 -16.28 25.08
CA GLY A 90 -4.00 -17.13 24.41
C GLY A 90 -5.04 -16.35 23.59
N VAL A 91 -5.82 -17.09 22.78
CA VAL A 91 -6.75 -16.53 21.78
C VAL A 91 -7.90 -15.75 22.44
N SER A 92 -8.57 -16.37 23.42
CA SER A 92 -9.69 -15.80 24.17
C SER A 92 -9.29 -15.31 25.58
N GLY A 93 -7.99 -15.31 25.88
CA GLY A 93 -7.47 -14.84 27.17
C GLY A 93 -7.73 -13.35 27.35
N GLY A 94 -8.70 -13.03 28.22
CA GLY A 94 -9.14 -11.67 28.50
C GLY A 94 -10.55 -11.31 28.01
N SER A 95 -11.36 -12.28 27.57
CA SER A 95 -12.77 -12.04 27.21
C SER A 95 -13.62 -11.48 28.37
N GLY A 96 -13.28 -11.77 29.62
CA GLY A 96 -13.93 -11.16 30.80
C GLY A 96 -13.45 -9.74 31.15
N ASN A 97 -12.62 -9.10 30.33
CA ASN A 97 -12.02 -7.80 30.64
C ASN A 97 -12.67 -6.67 29.83
N GLN A 98 -13.10 -5.61 30.52
CA GLN A 98 -13.73 -4.44 29.90
C GLN A 98 -12.83 -3.71 28.88
N THR A 99 -11.50 -3.78 29.03
CA THR A 99 -10.56 -3.22 28.04
C THR A 99 -10.70 -3.90 26.67
N TYR A 100 -11.04 -5.20 26.62
CA TYR A 100 -11.30 -5.90 25.37
C TYR A 100 -12.56 -5.34 24.70
N TRP A 101 -13.71 -5.46 25.37
CA TRP A 101 -15.02 -5.07 24.85
C TRP A 101 -15.07 -3.60 24.40
N ASN A 102 -14.60 -2.68 25.24
CA ASN A 102 -14.62 -1.25 24.91
C ASN A 102 -13.68 -0.85 23.77
N SER A 103 -12.63 -1.65 23.49
CA SER A 103 -11.70 -1.37 22.39
C SER A 103 -12.20 -1.84 21.01
N LEU A 104 -13.16 -2.78 20.98
CA LEU A 104 -13.77 -3.27 19.75
C LEU A 104 -14.37 -2.13 18.90
N PRO A 105 -15.30 -1.29 19.41
CA PRO A 105 -15.87 -0.18 18.62
C PRO A 105 -14.80 0.81 18.17
N PHE A 106 -13.88 1.19 19.06
CA PHE A 106 -12.77 2.12 18.75
C PHE A 106 -11.96 1.69 17.52
N PHE A 107 -11.57 0.41 17.43
CA PHE A 107 -10.79 -0.08 16.29
C PHE A 107 -11.61 -0.29 15.01
N ASP A 108 -12.94 -0.45 15.09
CA ASP A 108 -13.79 -0.45 13.90
C ASP A 108 -14.00 0.97 13.36
N ASP A 109 -14.20 1.95 14.23
CA ASP A 109 -14.32 3.34 13.86
C ASP A 109 -13.00 3.92 13.33
N LEU A 110 -11.86 3.52 13.88
CA LEU A 110 -10.55 3.83 13.29
C LEU A 110 -10.41 3.22 11.90
N ALA A 111 -10.82 1.95 11.70
CA ALA A 111 -10.78 1.30 10.39
C ALA A 111 -11.78 1.92 9.38
N LYS A 112 -12.95 2.39 9.82
CA LYS A 112 -13.91 3.17 9.02
C LYS A 112 -13.31 4.52 8.63
N LYS A 113 -12.69 5.25 9.57
CA LYS A 113 -12.00 6.53 9.33
C LYS A 113 -10.84 6.37 8.34
N ASP A 114 -10.01 5.33 8.47
CA ASP A 114 -8.94 5.01 7.53
C ASP A 114 -9.45 4.68 6.12
N LYS A 115 -10.55 3.91 6.01
CA LYS A 115 -11.20 3.62 4.72
C LYS A 115 -11.74 4.90 4.09
N LYS A 116 -12.38 5.77 4.86
CA LYS A 116 -12.89 7.06 4.39
C LYS A 116 -11.75 7.98 3.94
N ALA A 117 -10.70 8.16 4.75
CA ALA A 117 -9.52 8.94 4.38
C ALA A 117 -8.84 8.42 3.10
N LYS A 118 -8.76 7.10 2.90
CA LYS A 118 -8.24 6.49 1.65
C LYS A 118 -9.18 6.70 0.46
N ALA A 119 -10.50 6.70 0.67
CA ALA A 119 -11.48 7.02 -0.36
C ALA A 119 -11.43 8.51 -0.75
N ASP A 120 -11.34 9.39 0.24
CA ASP A 120 -11.24 10.84 0.06
C ASP A 120 -9.92 11.24 -0.59
N ALA A 121 -8.78 10.63 -0.19
CA ALA A 121 -7.50 10.80 -0.87
C ALA A 121 -7.53 10.30 -2.33
N LYS A 122 -8.24 9.20 -2.61
CA LYS A 122 -8.45 8.69 -3.98
C LYS A 122 -9.37 9.60 -4.80
N ALA A 123 -10.37 10.21 -4.19
CA ALA A 123 -11.25 11.19 -4.82
C ALA A 123 -10.52 12.53 -5.07
N ALA A 124 -9.70 12.97 -4.12
CA ALA A 124 -8.84 14.15 -4.24
C ALA A 124 -7.78 13.97 -5.34
N ALA A 125 -7.13 12.80 -5.41
CA ALA A 125 -6.21 12.47 -6.51
C ALA A 125 -6.93 12.47 -7.88
N LYS A 126 -8.18 11.97 -7.94
CA LYS A 126 -9.01 12.03 -9.16
C LYS A 126 -9.39 13.47 -9.55
N LYS A 127 -9.67 14.36 -8.58
CA LYS A 127 -9.94 15.79 -8.84
C LYS A 127 -8.67 16.59 -9.18
N ALA A 128 -7.53 16.29 -8.56
CA ALA A 128 -6.24 16.90 -8.88
C ALA A 128 -5.74 16.51 -10.28
N GLY A 129 -6.00 15.26 -10.71
CA GLY A 129 -5.76 14.82 -12.08
C GLY A 129 -6.65 15.53 -13.12
N ALA A 130 -7.84 15.97 -12.74
CA ALA A 130 -8.73 16.75 -13.61
C ALA A 130 -8.28 18.23 -13.75
N LYS A 131 -7.70 18.82 -12.70
CA LYS A 131 -7.25 20.23 -12.72
C LYS A 131 -5.86 20.46 -13.34
N ARG A 132 -5.23 19.42 -13.91
CA ARG A 132 -3.98 19.48 -14.70
C ARG A 132 -4.17 19.10 -16.19
N LYS A 133 -5.40 19.18 -16.70
CA LYS A 133 -5.72 19.10 -18.14
C LYS A 133 -6.59 20.29 -18.57
N ALA A 134 -6.09 21.49 -18.28
CA ALA A 134 -6.71 22.76 -18.69
C ALA A 134 -5.66 23.79 -19.13
N ASP A 135 -4.53 23.32 -19.66
CA ASP A 135 -3.75 24.04 -20.68
C ASP A 135 -2.91 23.00 -21.46
N THR A 136 -2.45 23.36 -22.65
CA THR A 136 -1.79 22.52 -23.67
C THR A 136 -2.71 21.48 -24.34
N THR A 137 -3.24 21.87 -25.51
CA THR A 137 -3.78 20.97 -26.54
C THR A 137 -2.69 20.06 -27.12
N ALA A 138 -2.85 18.75 -26.98
CA ALA A 138 -2.29 17.75 -27.89
C ALA A 138 -3.10 16.45 -27.78
N ASP A 139 -3.43 15.85 -28.91
CA ASP A 139 -4.25 14.65 -29.01
C ASP A 139 -3.50 13.41 -28.47
N VAL A 140 -4.06 12.76 -27.44
CA VAL A 140 -3.91 11.31 -27.19
C VAL A 140 -5.18 10.80 -26.50
N ALA A 141 -5.78 9.76 -27.08
CA ALA A 141 -7.05 9.15 -26.68
C ALA A 141 -7.15 8.71 -25.19
N PRO A 142 -8.37 8.70 -24.60
CA PRO A 142 -8.59 8.26 -23.23
C PRO A 142 -8.48 6.73 -23.11
N ARG A 143 -7.46 6.23 -22.40
CA ARG A 143 -7.35 4.79 -22.09
C ARG A 143 -8.50 4.32 -21.20
N ALA A 144 -9.44 3.62 -21.83
CA ALA A 144 -10.58 3.00 -21.18
C ALA A 144 -10.17 1.82 -20.28
N LYS A 145 -11.03 1.50 -19.30
CA LYS A 145 -10.94 0.27 -18.50
C LYS A 145 -11.09 -0.96 -19.43
N LYS A 146 -10.12 -1.88 -19.44
CA LYS A 146 -10.30 -3.31 -19.82
C LYS A 146 -9.07 -4.14 -19.41
N GLY A 147 -9.11 -4.71 -18.21
CA GLY A 147 -8.01 -5.51 -17.61
C GLY A 147 -7.96 -6.98 -18.04
N SER A 148 -8.42 -7.30 -19.25
CA SER A 148 -8.39 -8.66 -19.82
C SER A 148 -8.05 -8.63 -21.31
N ASN A 149 -8.79 -7.85 -22.09
CA ASN A 149 -8.63 -7.71 -23.54
C ASN A 149 -7.20 -7.29 -23.95
N ARG A 150 -6.60 -6.35 -23.20
CA ARG A 150 -5.31 -5.76 -23.57
C ARG A 150 -4.12 -6.73 -23.55
N LEU A 151 -4.19 -7.82 -22.78
CA LEU A 151 -3.14 -8.85 -22.81
C LEU A 151 -3.14 -9.62 -24.14
N ALA A 152 -4.32 -10.03 -24.61
CA ALA A 152 -4.47 -10.74 -25.88
C ALA A 152 -4.21 -9.81 -27.08
N GLU A 153 -4.59 -8.53 -26.99
CA GLU A 153 -4.27 -7.51 -27.99
C GLU A 153 -2.76 -7.30 -28.14
N ILE A 154 -2.00 -7.36 -27.04
CA ILE A 154 -0.52 -7.27 -27.08
C ILE A 154 0.08 -8.53 -27.71
N ASP A 155 -0.37 -9.73 -27.37
CA ASP A 155 0.19 -10.97 -27.92
C ASP A 155 -0.05 -11.16 -29.42
N ALA A 156 -1.17 -10.64 -29.92
CA ALA A 156 -1.51 -10.62 -31.34
C ALA A 156 -0.54 -9.81 -32.22
N VAL A 157 0.36 -9.02 -31.62
CA VAL A 157 1.52 -8.46 -32.34
C VAL A 157 2.55 -9.56 -32.50
N GLU A 158 2.71 -10.06 -33.72
CA GLU A 158 3.78 -11.00 -34.07
C GLU A 158 5.15 -10.32 -33.93
N LEU A 159 6.05 -10.99 -33.23
CA LEU A 159 7.43 -10.59 -32.99
C LEU A 159 8.23 -11.87 -32.81
N ASP A 160 9.33 -12.02 -33.55
CA ASP A 160 10.08 -13.27 -33.60
C ASP A 160 10.58 -13.71 -32.21
N ASP A 161 10.42 -15.00 -31.94
CA ASP A 161 10.87 -15.61 -30.68
C ASP A 161 12.40 -15.81 -30.57
N ASP A 162 13.17 -15.19 -31.47
CA ASP A 162 14.62 -14.99 -31.37
C ASP A 162 15.05 -13.51 -31.45
N ALA A 163 14.11 -12.56 -31.36
CA ALA A 163 14.42 -11.12 -31.41
C ALA A 163 15.43 -10.69 -30.31
N PRO A 164 16.52 -9.96 -30.68
CA PRO A 164 17.51 -9.43 -29.75
C PRO A 164 16.95 -8.49 -28.66
N VAL A 165 17.57 -8.53 -27.49
CA VAL A 165 17.13 -7.78 -26.30
C VAL A 165 18.01 -6.56 -26.07
N TYR A 166 17.45 -5.34 -26.18
CA TYR A 166 18.23 -4.09 -26.10
C TYR A 166 18.06 -3.29 -24.80
N ASP A 167 17.09 -3.62 -23.93
CA ASP A 167 16.88 -2.92 -22.65
C ASP A 167 17.47 -3.72 -21.46
N ASP A 168 18.07 -3.01 -20.50
CA ASP A 168 18.69 -3.59 -19.30
C ASP A 168 17.70 -4.39 -18.43
N CYS A 169 18.19 -5.30 -17.59
CA CYS A 169 17.37 -5.99 -16.59
C CYS A 169 16.69 -5.01 -15.61
N ASP A 170 17.34 -3.88 -15.30
CA ASP A 170 16.74 -2.81 -14.48
C ASP A 170 15.54 -2.16 -15.21
N VAL A 171 15.66 -1.84 -16.50
CA VAL A 171 14.60 -1.20 -17.31
C VAL A 171 13.40 -2.15 -17.49
N VAL A 172 13.66 -3.44 -17.77
CA VAL A 172 12.58 -4.44 -17.84
C VAL A 172 11.88 -4.62 -16.50
N ARG A 173 12.61 -4.56 -15.37
CA ARG A 173 11.99 -4.56 -14.03
C ARG A 173 11.14 -3.32 -13.77
N ASP A 174 11.57 -2.13 -14.18
CA ASP A 174 10.78 -0.91 -14.05
C ASP A 174 9.48 -0.99 -14.87
N HIS A 175 9.53 -1.51 -16.10
CA HIS A 175 8.34 -1.74 -16.93
C HIS A 175 7.38 -2.76 -16.30
N LEU A 176 7.87 -3.86 -15.75
CA LEU A 176 7.06 -4.81 -14.98
C LEU A 176 6.39 -4.14 -13.77
N GLN A 177 7.13 -3.36 -12.99
CA GLN A 177 6.60 -2.67 -11.81
C GLN A 177 5.53 -1.63 -12.20
N GLN A 178 5.77 -0.84 -13.24
CA GLN A 178 4.80 0.11 -13.78
C GLN A 178 3.52 -0.60 -14.27
N PHE A 179 3.66 -1.74 -14.95
CA PHE A 179 2.54 -2.54 -15.45
C PHE A 179 1.66 -3.10 -14.31
N PHE A 180 2.28 -3.62 -13.25
CA PHE A 180 1.54 -4.07 -12.05
C PHE A 180 0.94 -2.91 -11.25
N LEU A 181 1.62 -1.75 -11.19
CA LEU A 181 1.13 -0.54 -10.52
C LEU A 181 -0.09 0.05 -11.26
N ALA A 182 -0.09 0.00 -12.60
CA ALA A 182 -1.23 0.36 -13.44
C ALA A 182 -2.42 -0.60 -13.31
N LYS A 183 -2.22 -1.77 -12.68
CA LYS A 183 -3.23 -2.83 -12.47
C LYS A 183 -3.83 -3.38 -13.77
N GLU A 184 -3.01 -3.43 -14.82
CA GLU A 184 -3.40 -3.98 -16.13
C GLU A 184 -3.51 -5.51 -16.06
N ALA A 185 -2.63 -6.17 -15.30
CA ALA A 185 -2.74 -7.58 -14.92
C ALA A 185 -2.21 -7.83 -13.50
N SER A 186 -2.56 -8.98 -12.92
CA SER A 186 -1.91 -9.48 -11.68
C SER A 186 -0.60 -10.19 -12.02
N GLN A 187 0.34 -10.27 -11.06
CA GLN A 187 1.58 -11.05 -11.23
C GLN A 187 1.31 -12.53 -11.58
N VAL A 188 0.22 -13.12 -11.04
CA VAL A 188 -0.19 -14.49 -11.33
C VAL A 188 -0.66 -14.62 -12.77
N ASN A 189 -1.51 -13.71 -13.23
CA ASN A 189 -2.05 -13.75 -14.59
C ASN A 189 -0.96 -13.49 -15.62
N PHE A 190 -0.05 -12.55 -15.35
CA PHE A 190 1.09 -12.25 -16.22
C PHE A 190 2.09 -13.42 -16.30
N ALA A 191 2.40 -14.08 -15.18
CA ALA A 191 3.24 -15.28 -15.20
C ALA A 191 2.62 -16.39 -16.05
N LYS A 192 1.32 -16.67 -15.86
CA LYS A 192 0.57 -17.65 -16.66
C LYS A 192 0.54 -17.31 -18.16
N HIS A 193 0.35 -16.03 -18.47
CA HIS A 193 0.31 -15.48 -19.83
C HIS A 193 1.64 -15.70 -20.56
N LEU A 194 2.77 -15.46 -19.89
CA LEU A 194 4.12 -15.79 -20.39
C LEU A 194 4.50 -17.29 -20.29
N GLY A 195 3.60 -18.17 -19.88
CA GLY A 195 3.90 -19.62 -19.73
C GLY A 195 4.82 -19.99 -18.55
N PHE A 196 5.12 -19.08 -17.63
CA PHE A 196 6.00 -19.34 -16.48
C PHE A 196 5.23 -19.57 -15.16
N SER A 197 5.88 -20.28 -14.23
CA SER A 197 5.48 -20.24 -12.84
C SER A 197 5.78 -18.88 -12.21
N ILE A 198 5.09 -18.54 -11.12
CA ILE A 198 5.26 -17.22 -10.47
C ILE A 198 6.61 -17.04 -9.77
N THR A 199 7.31 -18.13 -9.45
CA THR A 199 8.56 -18.10 -8.68
C THR A 199 9.72 -17.46 -9.46
N PRO A 200 10.03 -17.85 -10.71
CA PRO A 200 10.99 -17.12 -11.57
C PRO A 200 10.68 -15.62 -11.71
N LEU A 201 9.42 -15.24 -11.88
CA LEU A 201 9.01 -13.83 -12.00
C LEU A 201 9.30 -13.05 -10.71
N ARG A 202 8.94 -13.60 -9.54
CA ARG A 202 9.26 -12.99 -8.25
C ARG A 202 10.77 -12.92 -8.01
N ASN A 203 11.50 -13.97 -8.32
CA ASN A 203 12.96 -14.01 -8.19
C ASN A 203 13.64 -12.97 -9.08
N PHE A 204 13.16 -12.76 -10.31
CA PHE A 204 13.62 -11.68 -11.18
C PHE A 204 13.33 -10.31 -10.56
N LEU A 205 12.10 -10.05 -10.11
CA LEU A 205 11.71 -8.77 -9.48
C LEU A 205 12.46 -8.42 -8.18
N MET A 206 12.98 -9.42 -7.45
CA MET A 206 13.77 -9.20 -6.22
C MET A 206 15.23 -8.80 -6.49
N LYS A 207 15.76 -9.08 -7.69
CA LYS A 207 17.13 -8.72 -8.09
C LYS A 207 17.29 -7.22 -8.37
N LYS A 208 18.53 -6.73 -8.31
CA LYS A 208 18.92 -5.33 -8.56
C LYS A 208 20.26 -5.29 -9.30
N GLY A 209 20.40 -4.42 -10.30
CA GLY A 209 21.62 -4.23 -11.08
C GLY A 209 21.41 -4.53 -12.57
N ARG A 210 22.13 -3.81 -13.44
CA ARG A 210 21.86 -3.73 -14.89
C ARG A 210 21.74 -5.08 -15.61
N ARG A 211 22.56 -6.07 -15.23
CA ARG A 211 22.53 -7.44 -15.75
C ARG A 211 22.11 -8.51 -14.74
N GLU A 212 21.74 -8.11 -13.52
CA GLU A 212 21.27 -9.05 -12.50
C GLU A 212 19.87 -9.58 -12.84
N GLY A 213 19.87 -10.77 -13.45
CA GLY A 213 18.69 -11.42 -14.02
C GLY A 213 18.81 -11.82 -15.49
N SER A 214 19.92 -11.50 -16.18
CA SER A 214 20.10 -11.75 -17.62
C SER A 214 19.89 -13.21 -18.04
N GLY A 215 20.35 -14.16 -17.23
CA GLY A 215 20.15 -15.61 -17.43
C GLY A 215 18.78 -16.16 -17.06
N SER A 216 17.77 -15.30 -16.82
CA SER A 216 16.39 -15.72 -16.54
C SER A 216 15.56 -15.73 -17.82
N ALA A 217 14.86 -16.83 -18.12
CA ALA A 217 13.91 -16.88 -19.24
C ALA A 217 12.82 -15.78 -19.15
N VAL A 218 12.50 -15.31 -17.94
CA VAL A 218 11.57 -14.19 -17.70
C VAL A 218 12.07 -12.89 -18.33
N TYR A 219 13.39 -12.64 -18.38
CA TYR A 219 13.94 -11.37 -18.88
C TYR A 219 13.67 -11.18 -20.37
N GLY A 220 14.03 -12.18 -21.20
CA GLY A 220 13.78 -12.15 -22.64
C GLY A 220 12.28 -12.10 -22.98
N ALA A 221 11.47 -12.94 -22.33
CA ALA A 221 10.02 -12.98 -22.56
C ALA A 221 9.32 -11.68 -22.13
N ALA A 222 9.66 -11.12 -20.96
CA ALA A 222 9.09 -9.85 -20.51
C ALA A 222 9.51 -8.68 -21.41
N TYR A 223 10.76 -8.65 -21.88
CA TYR A 223 11.21 -7.65 -22.85
C TYR A 223 10.37 -7.69 -24.13
N ARG A 224 10.19 -8.87 -24.73
CA ARG A 224 9.39 -9.04 -25.95
C ARG A 224 7.93 -8.64 -25.75
N PHE A 225 7.32 -8.99 -24.62
CA PHE A 225 5.97 -8.52 -24.28
C PHE A 225 5.89 -6.99 -24.23
N PHE A 226 6.88 -6.30 -23.63
CA PHE A 226 6.90 -4.84 -23.62
C PHE A 226 7.20 -4.23 -24.99
N GLU A 227 7.95 -4.90 -25.85
CA GLU A 227 8.15 -4.47 -27.23
C GLU A 227 6.88 -4.61 -28.07
N LYS A 228 6.17 -5.75 -27.98
CA LYS A 228 4.83 -5.94 -28.57
C LYS A 228 3.88 -4.81 -28.12
N ARG A 229 3.86 -4.51 -26.82
CA ARG A 229 3.10 -3.39 -26.25
C ARG A 229 3.56 -2.03 -26.76
N ARG A 230 4.85 -1.82 -27.03
CA ARG A 230 5.39 -0.57 -27.60
C ARG A 230 4.94 -0.36 -29.05
N LEU A 231 4.94 -1.43 -29.85
CA LEU A 231 4.45 -1.41 -31.23
C LEU A 231 2.95 -1.11 -31.27
N LEU A 232 2.15 -1.78 -30.44
CA LEU A 232 0.71 -1.52 -30.30
C LEU A 232 0.41 -0.09 -29.82
N ASP A 233 1.17 0.40 -28.85
CA ASP A 233 1.00 1.74 -28.30
C ASP A 233 1.60 2.86 -29.20
N GLY A 234 2.27 2.51 -30.31
CA GLY A 234 2.89 3.47 -31.25
C GLY A 234 4.05 4.28 -30.68
N VAL A 235 4.65 3.86 -29.56
CA VAL A 235 5.63 4.68 -28.82
C VAL A 235 7.02 4.61 -29.49
N PRO A 236 7.74 5.75 -29.65
CA PRO A 236 9.08 5.77 -30.21
C PRO A 236 10.11 5.02 -29.34
N LYS A 237 11.21 4.56 -29.96
CA LYS A 237 12.32 3.91 -29.24
C LYS A 237 12.93 4.84 -28.19
N SER A 238 13.37 4.28 -27.07
CA SER A 238 14.04 5.05 -26.02
C SER A 238 15.43 5.52 -26.49
N ALA A 239 15.88 6.68 -26.01
CA ALA A 239 17.22 7.19 -26.31
C ALA A 239 18.35 6.30 -25.74
N LYS A 240 18.06 5.44 -24.76
CA LYS A 240 18.99 4.41 -24.28
C LYS A 240 19.14 3.29 -25.32
N ARG A 241 18.02 2.76 -25.80
CA ARG A 241 18.01 1.70 -26.82
C ARG A 241 18.68 2.14 -28.12
N LEU A 242 18.47 3.38 -28.56
CA LEU A 242 19.16 3.95 -29.74
C LEU A 242 20.68 4.08 -29.56
N LYS A 243 21.21 3.97 -28.34
CA LYS A 243 22.65 3.85 -28.06
C LYS A 243 23.08 2.38 -28.07
N ILE A 244 22.34 1.49 -27.39
CA ILE A 244 22.65 0.05 -27.37
C ILE A 244 22.58 -0.57 -28.78
N GLU A 245 21.59 -0.20 -29.60
CA GLU A 245 21.50 -0.62 -31.01
C GLU A 245 22.71 -0.15 -31.86
N LYS A 246 23.49 0.84 -31.40
CA LYS A 246 24.73 1.30 -32.05
C LYS A 246 26.00 0.65 -31.47
N THR A 247 26.04 0.38 -30.17
CA THR A 247 27.22 -0.19 -29.50
C THR A 247 27.22 -1.72 -29.51
N LEU A 248 26.05 -2.35 -29.53
CA LEU A 248 25.86 -3.79 -29.40
C LEU A 248 24.70 -4.24 -30.31
N PRO A 249 24.95 -4.45 -31.62
CA PRO A 249 23.91 -4.79 -32.59
C PRO A 249 23.25 -6.16 -32.37
N GLU A 250 23.93 -7.08 -31.67
CA GLU A 250 23.37 -8.38 -31.26
C GLU A 250 22.51 -8.30 -29.99
N GLY A 251 22.42 -7.13 -29.35
CA GLY A 251 21.74 -6.95 -28.07
C GLY A 251 22.45 -7.63 -26.89
N TYR A 252 21.84 -7.56 -25.72
CA TYR A 252 22.40 -8.09 -24.49
C TYR A 252 22.37 -9.62 -24.43
N PRO A 253 23.50 -10.27 -24.06
CA PRO A 253 23.52 -11.72 -23.94
C PRO A 253 22.60 -12.19 -22.80
N LEU A 254 21.68 -13.10 -23.16
CA LEU A 254 20.70 -13.79 -22.30
C LEU A 254 21.33 -14.85 -21.36
N ARG A 255 22.64 -14.78 -21.12
CA ARG A 255 23.37 -15.65 -20.19
C ARG A 255 23.70 -14.85 -18.92
N LYS A 256 23.72 -15.54 -17.78
CA LYS A 256 24.22 -14.94 -16.53
C LYS A 256 25.73 -14.70 -16.69
N ASP A 257 26.19 -13.50 -16.35
CA ASP A 257 27.62 -13.21 -16.33
C ASP A 257 28.32 -14.10 -15.28
N PRO A 258 29.49 -14.69 -15.59
CA PRO A 258 30.24 -15.49 -14.63
C PRO A 258 30.70 -14.58 -13.47
N THR A 259 30.40 -15.00 -12.24
CA THR A 259 30.75 -14.25 -11.02
C THR A 259 32.20 -14.47 -10.59
N HIS A 260 32.86 -15.47 -11.15
CA HIS A 260 34.25 -15.83 -10.89
C HIS A 260 34.89 -16.22 -12.22
N TYR A 261 36.10 -15.72 -12.45
CA TYR A 261 36.95 -16.12 -13.56
C TYR A 261 38.12 -16.92 -12.98
N ILE A 262 38.42 -18.06 -13.60
CA ILE A 262 39.68 -18.78 -13.35
C ILE A 262 40.62 -18.29 -14.45
N LEU A 263 41.57 -17.43 -14.08
CA LEU A 263 42.57 -16.90 -15.00
C LEU A 263 43.80 -17.82 -14.97
N LEU A 264 44.32 -18.16 -16.14
CA LEU A 264 45.66 -18.75 -16.24
C LEU A 264 46.73 -17.65 -16.06
N PRO A 265 47.97 -17.99 -15.64
CA PRO A 265 49.03 -17.00 -15.48
C PRO A 265 49.30 -16.24 -16.78
N GLY A 266 49.01 -14.93 -16.78
CA GLY A 266 49.17 -14.05 -17.94
C GLY A 266 47.88 -13.71 -18.71
N GLU A 267 46.72 -14.24 -18.32
CA GLU A 267 45.43 -13.93 -18.94
C GLU A 267 44.71 -12.78 -18.20
N GLU A 268 44.28 -11.76 -18.94
CA GLU A 268 43.50 -10.64 -18.40
C GLU A 268 42.01 -11.00 -18.24
N VAL A 269 41.33 -10.35 -17.29
CA VAL A 269 39.87 -10.55 -17.11
C VAL A 269 39.13 -10.11 -18.38
N PRO A 270 38.24 -10.94 -18.95
CA PRO A 270 37.43 -10.55 -20.10
C PRO A 270 36.64 -9.26 -19.81
N VAL A 271 37.02 -8.16 -20.45
CA VAL A 271 36.30 -6.89 -20.35
C VAL A 271 34.99 -7.02 -21.11
N LEU A 272 33.91 -7.31 -20.39
CA LEU A 272 32.57 -7.31 -20.96
C LEU A 272 32.26 -5.91 -21.54
N PRO A 273 31.76 -5.79 -22.78
CA PRO A 273 31.36 -4.50 -23.34
C PRO A 273 30.17 -3.95 -22.53
N TYR A 274 30.32 -2.73 -22.03
CA TYR A 274 29.33 -1.98 -21.24
C TYR A 274 29.00 -0.65 -21.91
#